data_AF-A0A2L2YNZ5-F1
#
_entry.id   AF-A0A2L2YNZ5-F1
#
_cell.length_a   1.000
_cell.length_b   1.000
_cell.length_c   1.000
_cell.angle_alpha   90.00
_cell.angle_beta   90.00
_cell.angle_gamma   90.00
#
_symmetry.space_group_name_H-M   'P 1'
#
loop_
_entity.id
_entity.type
_entity.pdbx_description
1 polymer ?
#
loop_
_entity_poly.entity_id
_entity_poly.type
_entity_poly.pdbx_seq_one_letter_code
_entity_poly.pdbx_strand_id
1 'polypeptide(L)'
;GLFMLIGSLIDLYCYYTKASFKGTGIRILLCFSFMSNFKKFANTKTSSDTLSCLNGIRFLCMSWVILGHTYLVLNFQIFLGLEKVRDYAKDFGFQAVINASVAVDTFFCIAGMLVCYVTIKLVKIQGRPFNITVYILHRLWRILPVYFFVILFMPMSGLVGSGPIWYDTTHKYLKACEDNWWTNLLFINNFYHATDMCIPQSWYIACDFQLYVAALLILIPLLRWPKVGLSMCGAGILASILYS
;
A
#
# COMPACT_ATOMS: atom_id res chain seq x y z
N GLY A 1 -9.79 17.30 -12.66
CA GLY A 1 -11.17 17.69 -13.01
C GLY A 1 -11.42 17.67 -14.51
N LEU A 2 -10.76 18.55 -15.27
CA LEU A 2 -11.03 18.77 -16.70
C LEU A 2 -11.00 17.51 -17.57
N PHE A 3 -9.93 16.68 -17.47
CA PHE A 3 -9.83 15.43 -18.24
C PHE A 3 -10.94 14.43 -17.94
N MET A 4 -11.41 14.37 -16.69
CA MET A 4 -12.49 13.49 -16.28
C MET A 4 -13.84 13.96 -16.85
N LEU A 5 -14.10 15.26 -16.84
CA LEU A 5 -15.30 15.86 -17.46
C LEU A 5 -15.30 15.61 -18.97
N ILE A 6 -14.22 15.96 -19.67
CA ILE A 6 -14.10 15.75 -21.12
C ILE A 6 -14.24 14.27 -21.48
N GLY A 7 -13.53 13.40 -20.77
CA GLY A 7 -13.61 11.95 -20.98
C GLY A 7 -15.02 11.40 -20.77
N SER A 8 -15.72 11.86 -19.73
CA SER A 8 -17.09 11.43 -19.43
C SER A 8 -18.10 11.94 -20.47
N LEU A 9 -17.94 13.18 -20.96
CA LEU A 9 -18.79 13.74 -22.01
C LEU A 9 -18.60 13.01 -23.34
N ILE A 10 -17.36 12.68 -23.72
CA ILE A 10 -17.06 11.89 -24.91
C ILE A 10 -17.66 10.49 -24.78
N ASP A 11 -17.52 9.85 -23.62
CA ASP A 11 -18.07 8.51 -23.37
C ASP A 11 -19.61 8.51 -23.41
N LEU A 12 -20.25 9.55 -22.86
CA LEU A 12 -21.70 9.75 -22.93
C LEU A 12 -22.16 9.97 -24.37
N TYR A 13 -21.44 10.78 -25.14
CA TYR A 13 -21.71 11.01 -26.55
C TYR A 13 -21.60 9.71 -27.36
N CYS A 14 -20.54 8.92 -27.17
CA CYS A 14 -20.38 7.61 -27.81
C CYS A 14 -21.51 6.65 -27.44
N TYR A 15 -21.96 6.67 -26.17
CA TYR A 15 -23.06 5.82 -25.69
C TYR A 15 -24.39 6.15 -26.40
N TYR A 16 -24.74 7.43 -26.54
CA TYR A 16 -25.98 7.84 -27.19
C TYR A 16 -25.94 7.72 -28.72
N THR A 17 -24.83 8.08 -29.35
CA THR A 17 -24.71 8.07 -30.82
C THR A 17 -24.34 6.71 -31.39
N LYS A 18 -23.98 5.73 -30.53
CA LYS A 18 -23.33 4.47 -30.92
C LYS A 18 -22.08 4.66 -31.80
N ALA A 19 -21.50 5.87 -31.80
CA ALA A 19 -20.29 6.18 -32.53
C ALA A 19 -19.07 5.62 -31.79
N SER A 20 -18.09 5.10 -32.54
CA SER A 20 -16.82 4.65 -31.99
C SER A 20 -15.71 5.50 -32.57
N PHE A 21 -15.13 6.36 -31.73
CA PHE A 21 -13.96 7.12 -32.11
C PHE A 21 -12.70 6.26 -32.01
N LYS A 22 -11.98 6.12 -33.13
CA LYS A 22 -10.69 5.43 -33.20
C LYS A 22 -9.56 6.46 -33.29
N GLY A 23 -9.11 6.96 -32.14
CA GLY A 23 -7.97 7.87 -32.05
C GLY A 23 -7.25 7.70 -30.73
N THR A 24 -5.90 7.74 -30.74
CA THR A 24 -5.08 7.54 -29.54
C THR A 24 -5.37 8.57 -28.46
N GLY A 25 -5.54 9.85 -28.83
CA GLY A 25 -5.90 10.93 -27.90
C GLY A 25 -7.28 10.72 -27.26
N ILE A 26 -8.26 10.28 -28.04
CA ILE A 26 -9.61 9.97 -27.53
C ILE A 26 -9.56 8.76 -26.59
N ARG A 27 -8.73 7.76 -26.91
CA ARG A 27 -8.53 6.58 -26.03
C ARG A 27 -7.94 6.97 -24.68
N ILE A 28 -6.98 7.91 -24.67
CA ILE A 28 -6.42 8.47 -23.43
C ILE A 28 -7.49 9.24 -22.65
N LEU A 29 -8.29 10.08 -23.31
CA LEU A 29 -9.38 10.82 -22.66
C LEU A 29 -10.45 9.89 -22.07
N LEU A 30 -10.79 8.81 -22.78
CA LEU A 30 -11.71 7.78 -22.30
C LEU A 30 -11.17 7.02 -21.08
N CYS A 31 -9.85 6.93 -20.89
CA CYS A 31 -9.27 6.39 -19.66
C CYS A 31 -9.65 7.21 -18.41
N PHE A 32 -10.00 8.49 -18.57
CA PHE A 32 -10.45 9.35 -17.48
C PHE A 32 -11.99 9.42 -17.35
N SER A 33 -12.76 8.75 -18.22
CA SER A 33 -14.22 8.75 -18.13
C SER A 33 -14.70 8.19 -16.79
N PHE A 34 -15.49 8.97 -16.06
CA PHE A 34 -16.09 8.54 -14.80
C PHE A 34 -17.05 7.38 -15.05
N MET A 35 -17.90 7.45 -16.09
CA MET A 35 -18.91 6.42 -16.35
C MET A 35 -18.27 5.06 -16.65
N SER A 36 -17.28 5.00 -17.55
CA SER A 36 -16.57 3.76 -17.88
C SER A 36 -15.77 3.22 -16.69
N ASN A 37 -15.08 4.09 -15.94
CA ASN A 37 -14.32 3.66 -14.76
C ASN A 37 -15.25 3.20 -13.63
N PHE A 38 -16.40 3.86 -13.43
CA PHE A 38 -17.38 3.47 -12.42
C PHE A 38 -18.04 2.13 -12.76
N LYS A 39 -18.38 1.89 -14.03
CA LYS A 39 -18.87 0.56 -14.48
C LYS A 39 -17.85 -0.55 -14.23
N LYS A 40 -16.56 -0.27 -14.46
CA LYS A 40 -15.47 -1.21 -14.14
C LYS A 40 -15.31 -1.39 -12.63
N PHE A 41 -15.42 -0.33 -11.86
CA PHE A 41 -15.32 -0.33 -10.40
C PHE A 41 -16.47 -1.10 -9.73
N ALA A 42 -17.70 -0.90 -10.20
CA ALA A 42 -18.90 -1.58 -9.70
C ALA A 42 -19.01 -3.05 -10.18
N ASN A 43 -18.14 -3.49 -11.08
CA ASN A 43 -18.13 -4.86 -11.57
C ASN A 43 -17.46 -5.80 -10.56
N THR A 44 -18.23 -6.72 -9.99
CA THR A 44 -17.76 -7.70 -9.01
C THR A 44 -17.35 -9.04 -9.62
N LYS A 45 -17.41 -9.19 -10.96
CA LYS A 45 -16.98 -10.41 -11.64
C LYS A 45 -15.48 -10.61 -11.45
N THR A 46 -15.12 -11.73 -10.83
CA THR A 46 -13.73 -12.16 -10.62
C THR A 46 -13.36 -13.23 -11.63
N SER A 47 -12.11 -13.23 -12.10
CA SER A 47 -11.59 -14.34 -12.90
C SER A 47 -11.37 -15.57 -12.01
N SER A 48 -11.49 -16.78 -12.56
CA SER A 48 -11.14 -18.01 -11.83
C SER A 48 -9.71 -18.02 -11.27
N ASP A 49 -8.84 -17.18 -11.83
CA ASP A 49 -7.42 -17.07 -11.47
C ASP A 49 -7.16 -16.18 -10.24
N THR A 50 -8.18 -15.51 -9.68
CA THR A 50 -8.03 -14.66 -8.50
C THR A 50 -8.41 -15.39 -7.22
N LEU A 51 -7.55 -15.30 -6.20
CA LEU A 51 -7.81 -15.83 -4.86
C LEU A 51 -8.75 -14.90 -4.08
N SER A 52 -10.06 -15.05 -4.27
CA SER A 52 -11.09 -14.14 -3.74
C SER A 52 -11.07 -14.00 -2.21
N CYS A 53 -10.72 -15.05 -1.46
CA CYS A 53 -10.59 -14.98 0.00
C CYS A 53 -9.56 -13.94 0.45
N LEU A 54 -8.48 -13.74 -0.31
CA LEU A 54 -7.46 -12.75 0.01
C LEU A 54 -7.98 -11.33 -0.09
N ASN A 55 -8.95 -11.07 -0.97
CA ASN A 55 -9.56 -9.74 -1.06
C ASN A 55 -10.35 -9.42 0.23
N GLY A 56 -11.04 -10.41 0.80
CA GLY A 56 -11.71 -10.28 2.09
C GLY A 56 -10.74 -10.02 3.24
N ILE A 57 -9.65 -10.81 3.33
CA ILE A 57 -8.64 -10.62 4.36
C ILE A 57 -7.99 -9.23 4.26
N ARG A 58 -7.63 -8.80 3.05
CA ARG A 58 -7.09 -7.45 2.82
C ARG A 58 -8.05 -6.35 3.24
N PHE A 59 -9.34 -6.50 2.99
CA PHE A 59 -10.34 -5.53 3.41
C PHE A 59 -10.39 -5.43 4.94
N LEU A 60 -10.43 -6.56 5.64
CA LEU A 60 -10.42 -6.59 7.11
C LEU A 60 -9.14 -5.99 7.68
N CYS A 61 -7.97 -6.37 7.14
CA CYS A 61 -6.68 -5.82 7.58
C CYS A 61 -6.58 -4.32 7.31
N MET A 62 -7.03 -3.81 6.15
CA MET A 62 -7.03 -2.36 5.88
C MET A 62 -7.94 -1.61 6.85
N SER A 63 -9.12 -2.17 7.12
CA SER A 63 -10.07 -1.58 8.07
C SER A 63 -9.48 -1.52 9.47
N TRP A 64 -8.76 -2.56 9.89
CA TRP A 64 -8.06 -2.62 11.15
C TRP A 64 -6.91 -1.60 11.23
N VAL A 65 -6.09 -1.47 10.19
CA VAL A 65 -5.02 -0.46 10.12
C VAL A 65 -5.59 0.96 10.20
N ILE A 66 -6.70 1.25 9.51
CA ILE A 66 -7.38 2.54 9.56
C ILE A 66 -7.90 2.82 10.98
N LEU A 67 -8.50 1.82 11.64
CA LEU A 67 -8.93 1.93 13.03
C LEU A 67 -7.75 2.29 13.94
N GLY A 68 -6.64 1.56 13.84
CA GLY A 68 -5.42 1.82 14.60
C GLY A 68 -4.90 3.24 14.42
N HIS A 69 -4.74 3.70 13.18
CA HIS A 69 -4.28 5.06 12.91
C HIS A 69 -5.26 6.14 13.39
N THR A 70 -6.57 5.90 13.31
CA THR A 70 -7.57 6.87 13.78
C THR A 70 -7.42 7.13 15.27
N TYR A 71 -7.20 6.08 16.07
CA TYR A 71 -7.03 6.21 17.52
C TYR A 71 -5.61 6.64 17.92
N LEU A 72 -4.56 6.18 17.24
CA LEU A 72 -3.17 6.43 17.64
C LEU A 72 -2.61 7.79 17.15
N VAL A 73 -3.15 8.36 16.08
CA VAL A 73 -2.72 9.68 15.58
C VAL A 73 -3.35 10.82 16.37
N LEU A 74 -4.51 10.59 17.01
CA LEU A 74 -5.09 11.54 17.94
C LEU A 74 -4.18 11.67 19.16
N ASN A 75 -3.68 12.89 19.38
CA ASN A 75 -2.76 13.16 20.47
C ASN A 75 -3.55 13.07 21.80
N PHE A 76 -3.48 11.93 22.48
CA PHE A 76 -4.22 11.67 23.72
C PHE A 76 -3.93 12.70 24.82
N GLN A 77 -2.80 13.42 24.72
CA GLN A 77 -2.45 14.52 25.62
C GLN A 77 -3.45 15.69 25.56
N ILE A 78 -4.26 15.79 24.50
CA ILE A 78 -5.33 16.79 24.36
C ILE A 78 -6.56 16.39 25.21
N PHE A 79 -6.75 15.11 25.52
CA PHE A 79 -7.86 14.65 26.36
C PHE A 79 -7.44 14.67 27.83
N LEU A 80 -8.24 15.36 28.65
CA LEU A 80 -8.08 15.65 30.09
C LEU A 80 -8.00 14.41 31.04
N GLY A 81 -7.42 13.28 30.64
CA GLY A 81 -7.44 12.06 31.44
C GLY A 81 -6.42 11.00 31.04
N LEU A 82 -5.12 11.33 31.13
CA LEU A 82 -4.01 10.38 30.92
C LEU A 82 -4.16 9.09 31.77
N GLU A 83 -4.72 9.18 32.97
CA GLU A 83 -5.01 7.99 33.80
C GLU A 83 -6.04 7.06 33.16
N LYS A 84 -7.13 7.60 32.58
CA LYS A 84 -8.17 6.78 31.96
C LYS A 84 -7.67 6.09 30.69
N VAL A 85 -6.75 6.71 29.95
CA VAL A 85 -6.13 6.09 28.75
C VAL A 85 -5.39 4.81 29.13
N ARG A 86 -4.70 4.77 30.27
CA ARG A 86 -4.01 3.57 30.74
C ARG A 86 -4.98 2.43 31.10
N ASP A 87 -6.16 2.76 31.62
CA ASP A 87 -7.14 1.75 31.98
C ASP A 87 -7.87 1.23 30.73
N TYR A 88 -8.23 2.09 29.78
CA TYR A 88 -8.71 1.66 28.45
C TYR A 88 -7.67 0.83 27.71
N ALA A 89 -6.38 1.12 27.86
CA ALA A 89 -5.32 0.33 27.26
C ALA A 89 -5.31 -1.11 27.77
N LYS A 90 -5.84 -1.42 28.96
CA LYS A 90 -5.91 -2.79 29.49
C LYS A 90 -7.14 -3.55 28.99
N ASP A 91 -8.14 -2.87 28.44
CA ASP A 91 -9.35 -3.51 27.95
C ASP A 91 -9.05 -4.41 26.76
N PHE A 92 -9.57 -5.65 26.81
CA PHE A 92 -9.35 -6.65 25.76
C PHE A 92 -9.77 -6.15 24.36
N GLY A 93 -10.86 -5.38 24.26
CA GLY A 93 -11.30 -4.82 22.98
C GLY A 93 -10.33 -3.77 22.43
N PHE A 94 -9.73 -2.96 23.30
CA PHE A 94 -8.80 -1.91 22.90
C PHE A 94 -7.40 -2.44 22.58
N GLN A 95 -7.06 -3.66 23.04
CA GLN A 95 -5.85 -4.36 22.62
C GLN A 95 -5.78 -4.54 21.10
N ALA A 96 -6.92 -4.66 20.40
CA ALA A 96 -6.93 -4.66 18.94
C ALA A 96 -6.39 -3.35 18.35
N VAL A 97 -6.67 -2.21 18.97
CA VAL A 97 -6.19 -0.89 18.51
C VAL A 97 -4.70 -0.72 18.82
N ILE A 98 -4.26 -1.07 20.03
CA ILE A 98 -2.86 -0.95 20.45
C ILE A 98 -1.95 -1.87 19.62
N ASN A 99 -2.41 -3.09 19.31
CA ASN A 99 -1.67 -4.07 18.51
C ASN A 99 -2.03 -4.01 17.02
N ALA A 100 -2.44 -2.86 16.50
CA ALA A 100 -2.80 -2.71 15.09
C ALA A 100 -1.65 -3.04 14.12
N SER A 101 -0.40 -3.07 14.58
CA SER A 101 0.76 -3.54 13.81
C SER A 101 0.62 -4.99 13.33
N VAL A 102 -0.08 -5.85 14.08
CA VAL A 102 -0.32 -7.26 13.71
C VAL A 102 -1.12 -7.38 12.40
N ALA A 103 -1.98 -6.40 12.10
CA ALA A 103 -2.68 -6.34 10.82
C ALA A 103 -1.71 -6.13 9.65
N VAL A 104 -0.61 -5.40 9.87
CA VAL A 104 0.44 -5.16 8.87
C VAL A 104 1.25 -6.43 8.59
N ASP A 105 1.52 -7.25 9.62
CA ASP A 105 2.20 -8.54 9.44
C ASP A 105 1.40 -9.48 8.54
N THR A 106 0.06 -9.47 8.70
CA THR A 106 -0.84 -10.21 7.81
C THR A 106 -0.73 -9.74 6.36
N PHE A 107 -0.60 -8.42 6.13
CA PHE A 107 -0.35 -7.88 4.79
C PHE A 107 0.96 -8.35 4.20
N PHE A 108 2.04 -8.35 4.97
CA PHE A 108 3.35 -8.84 4.51
C PHE A 108 3.29 -10.32 4.14
N CYS A 109 2.60 -11.14 4.94
CA CYS A 109 2.40 -12.56 4.64
C CYS A 109 1.64 -12.77 3.32
N ILE A 110 0.54 -12.05 3.11
CA ILE A 110 -0.23 -12.11 1.85
C ILE A 110 0.62 -11.63 0.66
N ALA A 111 1.41 -10.57 0.84
CA ALA A 111 2.30 -10.04 -0.18
C ALA A 111 3.35 -11.10 -0.58
N GLY A 112 4.05 -11.69 0.39
CA GLY A 112 5.03 -12.74 0.14
C GLY A 112 4.43 -13.96 -0.56
N MET A 113 3.28 -14.45 -0.08
CA MET A 113 2.58 -15.59 -0.69
C MET A 113 2.24 -15.33 -2.17
N LEU A 114 1.70 -14.15 -2.48
CA LEU A 114 1.33 -13.81 -3.86
C LEU A 114 2.54 -13.63 -4.77
N VAL A 115 3.62 -13.04 -4.25
CA VAL A 115 4.88 -12.91 -4.98
C VAL A 115 5.42 -14.28 -5.37
N CYS A 116 5.43 -15.23 -4.42
CA CYS A 116 5.81 -16.61 -4.69
C CYS A 116 4.87 -17.28 -5.69
N TYR A 117 3.56 -17.23 -5.45
CA TYR A 117 2.54 -17.87 -6.30
C TYR A 117 2.62 -17.39 -7.76
N VAL A 118 2.61 -16.07 -7.97
CA VAL A 118 2.64 -15.46 -9.31
C VAL A 118 3.97 -15.76 -10.00
N THR A 119 5.10 -15.64 -9.29
CA THR A 119 6.42 -15.87 -9.89
C THR A 119 6.62 -17.34 -10.27
N ILE A 120 6.26 -18.29 -9.40
CA ILE A 120 6.36 -19.71 -9.70
C ILE A 120 5.47 -20.06 -10.89
N LYS A 121 4.23 -19.55 -10.93
CA LYS A 121 3.34 -19.75 -12.07
C LYS A 121 3.93 -19.22 -13.38
N LEU A 122 4.47 -18.00 -13.36
CA LEU A 122 5.06 -17.36 -14.53
C LEU A 122 6.28 -18.14 -15.06
N VAL A 123 7.14 -18.60 -14.17
CA VAL A 123 8.43 -19.21 -14.54
C VAL A 123 8.31 -20.71 -14.78
N LYS A 124 7.65 -21.45 -13.87
CA LYS A 124 7.57 -22.92 -13.91
C LYS A 124 6.43 -23.44 -14.76
N ILE A 125 5.27 -22.77 -14.74
CA ILE A 125 4.09 -23.24 -15.48
C ILE A 125 4.06 -22.63 -16.88
N GLN A 126 4.31 -21.32 -17.00
CA GLN A 126 4.27 -20.63 -18.29
C GLN A 126 5.62 -20.57 -19.02
N GLY A 127 6.71 -21.05 -18.39
CA GLY A 127 8.02 -21.15 -19.03
C GLY A 127 8.69 -19.81 -19.34
N ARG A 128 8.25 -18.70 -18.74
CA ARG A 128 8.84 -17.38 -19.01
C ARG A 128 10.14 -17.17 -18.23
N PRO A 129 11.14 -16.50 -18.82
CA PRO A 129 12.38 -16.21 -18.11
C PRO A 129 12.13 -15.27 -16.93
N PHE A 130 12.78 -15.56 -15.79
CA PHE A 130 12.73 -14.68 -14.63
C PHE A 130 13.75 -13.54 -14.79
N ASN A 131 13.25 -12.33 -15.01
CA ASN A 131 14.08 -11.13 -15.09
C ASN A 131 13.90 -10.27 -13.83
N ILE A 132 14.97 -10.15 -13.04
CA ILE A 132 14.99 -9.40 -11.77
C ILE A 132 14.69 -7.91 -12.01
N THR A 133 15.22 -7.32 -13.08
CA THR A 133 15.00 -5.91 -13.40
C THR A 133 13.52 -5.65 -13.69
N VAL A 134 12.88 -6.51 -14.51
CA VAL A 134 11.44 -6.39 -14.81
C VAL A 134 10.61 -6.60 -13.56
N TYR A 135 10.99 -7.55 -12.70
CA TYR A 135 10.34 -7.81 -11.42
C TYR A 135 10.33 -6.56 -10.52
N ILE A 136 11.49 -5.92 -10.31
CA ILE A 136 11.59 -4.71 -9.49
C ILE A 136 10.87 -3.52 -10.15
N LEU A 137 11.10 -3.28 -11.44
CA LEU A 137 10.50 -2.15 -12.17
C LEU A 137 8.97 -2.23 -12.19
N HIS A 138 8.39 -3.41 -12.36
CA HIS A 138 6.94 -3.58 -12.35
C HIS A 138 6.34 -3.19 -11.00
N ARG A 139 7.03 -3.50 -9.89
CA ARG A 139 6.60 -3.08 -8.55
C ARG A 139 6.74 -1.57 -8.35
N LEU A 140 7.87 -0.99 -8.76
CA LEU A 140 8.12 0.44 -8.69
C LEU A 140 7.07 1.23 -9.48
N TRP A 141 6.77 0.83 -10.71
CA TRP A 141 5.76 1.48 -11.55
C TRP A 141 4.37 1.44 -10.95
N ARG A 142 4.05 0.42 -10.16
CA ARG A 142 2.77 0.31 -9.47
C ARG A 142 2.67 1.26 -8.26
N ILE A 143 3.77 1.44 -7.52
CA ILE A 143 3.76 2.16 -6.24
C ILE A 143 4.14 3.63 -6.40
N LEU A 144 5.24 3.92 -7.10
CA LEU A 144 5.81 5.27 -7.19
C LEU A 144 4.84 6.34 -7.70
N PRO A 145 4.00 6.12 -8.74
CA PRO A 145 3.13 7.19 -9.24
C PRO A 145 2.13 7.68 -8.19
N VAL A 146 1.54 6.76 -7.44
CA VAL A 146 0.60 7.09 -6.36
C VAL A 146 1.36 7.73 -5.20
N TYR A 147 2.52 7.19 -4.86
CA TYR A 147 3.28 7.65 -3.71
C TYR A 147 3.82 9.07 -3.90
N PHE A 148 4.33 9.37 -5.10
CA PHE A 148 4.74 10.70 -5.51
C PHE A 148 3.56 11.68 -5.47
N PHE A 149 2.37 11.28 -5.96
CA PHE A 149 1.18 12.12 -5.91
C PHE A 149 0.77 12.47 -4.46
N VAL A 150 0.84 11.52 -3.54
CA VAL A 150 0.55 11.77 -2.12
C VAL A 150 1.55 12.75 -1.51
N ILE A 151 2.86 12.58 -1.78
CA ILE A 151 3.90 13.51 -1.32
C ILE A 151 3.65 14.92 -1.85
N LEU A 152 3.30 15.07 -3.12
CA LEU A 152 2.95 16.38 -3.71
C LEU A 152 1.74 17.04 -3.04
N PHE A 153 0.82 16.25 -2.50
CA PHE A 153 -0.37 16.76 -1.83
C PHE A 153 -0.12 17.15 -0.37
N MET A 154 0.97 16.66 0.25
CA MET A 154 1.28 16.94 1.66
C MET A 154 1.38 18.44 1.98
N PRO A 155 2.06 19.30 1.21
CA PRO A 155 2.10 20.74 1.47
C PRO A 155 0.73 21.41 1.50
N MET A 156 -0.25 20.90 0.74
CA MET A 156 -1.60 21.46 0.71
C MET A 156 -2.32 21.28 2.05
N SER A 157 -1.94 20.29 2.86
CA SER A 157 -2.54 20.07 4.18
C SER A 157 -2.37 21.31 5.08
N GLY A 158 -1.23 22.01 5.00
CA GLY A 158 -1.00 23.23 5.79
C GLY A 158 -2.02 24.34 5.55
N LEU A 159 -2.68 24.36 4.38
CA LEU A 159 -3.66 25.38 4.00
C LEU A 159 -5.11 25.04 4.39
N VAL A 160 -5.38 23.81 4.82
CA VAL A 160 -6.75 23.31 5.06
C VAL A 160 -7.22 23.59 6.50
N GLY A 161 -6.31 23.88 7.42
CA GLY A 161 -6.62 24.09 8.83
C GLY A 161 -5.86 25.24 9.47
N SER A 162 -6.35 25.70 10.62
CA SER A 162 -5.75 26.76 11.43
C SER A 162 -5.96 26.49 12.91
N GLY A 163 -5.04 26.96 13.77
CA GLY A 163 -5.14 26.87 15.23
C GLY A 163 -3.92 26.18 15.88
N PRO A 164 -3.79 26.26 17.21
CA PRO A 164 -2.60 25.77 17.93
C PRO A 164 -2.42 24.25 17.82
N ILE A 165 -3.50 23.47 17.91
CA ILE A 165 -3.44 22.00 17.72
C ILE A 165 -2.97 21.67 16.28
N TRP A 166 -3.48 22.40 15.29
CA TRP A 166 -3.09 22.21 13.89
C TRP A 166 -1.62 22.59 13.67
N TYR A 167 -1.14 23.62 14.34
CA TYR A 167 0.26 24.03 14.29
C TYR A 167 1.16 22.93 14.88
N ASP A 168 0.90 22.48 16.11
CA ASP A 168 1.75 21.50 16.79
C ASP A 168 1.74 20.11 16.13
N THR A 169 0.62 19.72 15.51
CA THR A 169 0.51 18.42 14.82
C THR A 169 0.97 18.51 13.37
N THR A 170 0.38 19.38 12.56
CA THR A 170 0.59 19.39 11.11
C THR A 170 1.90 20.07 10.70
N HIS A 171 2.34 21.15 11.36
CA HIS A 171 3.59 21.83 10.95
C HIS A 171 4.83 20.96 11.20
N LYS A 172 4.81 20.12 12.24
CA LYS A 172 5.88 19.16 12.49
C LYS A 172 6.06 18.19 11.31
N TYR A 173 4.95 17.63 10.82
CA TYR A 173 4.97 16.72 9.66
C TYR A 173 5.32 17.43 8.36
N LEU A 174 4.85 18.67 8.16
CA LEU A 174 5.19 19.47 6.99
C LEU A 174 6.71 19.73 6.92
N LYS A 175 7.31 20.16 8.03
CA LYS A 175 8.76 20.39 8.11
C LYS A 175 9.55 19.10 7.89
N ALA A 176 9.16 18.01 8.55
CA ALA A 176 9.76 16.70 8.30
C ALA A 176 9.63 16.28 6.83
N CYS A 177 8.54 16.66 6.17
CA CYS A 177 8.37 16.39 4.76
C CYS A 177 9.25 17.25 3.85
N GLU A 178 9.40 18.55 4.13
CA GLU A 178 10.31 19.43 3.40
C GLU A 178 11.75 18.90 3.43
N ASP A 179 12.20 18.42 4.58
CA ASP A 179 13.56 17.92 4.76
C ASP A 179 13.76 16.49 4.22
N ASN A 180 12.75 15.61 4.38
CA ASN A 180 12.91 14.15 4.19
C ASN A 180 11.99 13.50 3.14
N TRP A 181 11.23 14.24 2.31
CA TRP A 181 10.31 13.65 1.32
C TRP A 181 10.97 12.62 0.38
N TRP A 182 12.23 12.83 0.02
CA TRP A 182 12.99 11.96 -0.90
C TRP A 182 13.20 10.56 -0.32
N THR A 183 13.23 10.42 1.01
CA THR A 183 13.41 9.14 1.70
C THR A 183 12.25 8.17 1.44
N ASN A 184 11.04 8.68 1.25
CA ASN A 184 9.87 7.90 0.87
C ASN A 184 10.00 7.33 -0.56
N LEU A 185 10.57 8.09 -1.50
CA LEU A 185 10.78 7.63 -2.89
C LEU A 185 11.84 6.53 -2.99
N LEU A 186 12.83 6.58 -2.10
CA LEU A 186 13.87 5.54 -1.99
C LEU A 186 13.46 4.36 -1.11
N PHE A 187 12.26 4.39 -0.49
CA PHE A 187 11.79 3.37 0.44
C PHE A 187 12.74 3.14 1.63
N ILE A 188 13.33 4.21 2.16
CA ILE A 188 14.23 4.16 3.34
C ILE A 188 13.73 5.03 4.50
N ASN A 189 12.52 5.59 4.40
CA ASN A 189 11.93 6.45 5.43
C ASN A 189 11.75 5.74 6.78
N ASN A 190 11.72 4.40 6.80
CA ASN A 190 11.68 3.62 8.04
C ASN A 190 13.04 3.47 8.74
N PHE A 191 14.16 3.71 8.05
CA PHE A 191 15.51 3.62 8.62
C PHE A 191 16.15 4.99 8.83
N TYR A 192 15.98 5.90 7.88
CA TYR A 192 16.56 7.23 7.93
C TYR A 192 15.69 8.16 8.77
N HIS A 193 16.20 8.57 9.94
CA HIS A 193 15.50 9.41 10.91
C HIS A 193 14.03 9.00 11.11
N ALA A 194 13.82 7.78 11.62
CA ALA A 194 12.49 7.19 11.77
C ALA A 194 11.49 8.02 12.61
N THR A 195 11.99 8.97 13.41
CA THR A 195 11.17 9.94 14.15
C THR A 195 10.61 11.07 13.31
N ASP A 196 11.23 11.37 12.16
CA ASP A 196 10.99 12.55 11.32
C ASP A 196 10.64 12.14 9.89
N MET A 197 9.76 11.14 9.75
CA MET A 197 9.23 10.70 8.46
C MET A 197 8.26 11.74 7.87
N CYS A 198 8.36 12.02 6.56
CA CYS A 198 7.38 12.86 5.84
C CYS A 198 5.95 12.30 6.00
N ILE A 199 5.77 11.00 5.73
CA ILE A 199 4.49 10.29 5.83
C ILE A 199 4.67 9.11 6.79
N PRO A 200 4.39 9.26 8.09
CA PRO A 200 4.62 8.18 9.05
C PRO A 200 3.87 6.90 8.70
N GLN A 201 2.61 7.00 8.27
CA GLN A 201 1.75 5.86 7.91
C GLN A 201 2.32 5.03 6.77
N SER A 202 3.27 5.56 6.00
CA SER A 202 3.88 4.87 4.86
C SER A 202 5.09 4.00 5.21
N TRP A 203 5.46 3.92 6.50
CA TRP A 203 6.55 3.07 6.99
C TRP A 203 6.44 1.62 6.47
N TYR A 204 5.23 1.06 6.45
CA TYR A 204 5.01 -0.31 6.01
C TYR A 204 5.22 -0.49 4.51
N ILE A 205 5.04 0.57 3.70
CA ILE A 205 5.29 0.53 2.26
C ILE A 205 6.80 0.38 2.00
N ALA A 206 7.63 1.07 2.79
CA ALA A 206 9.07 0.88 2.75
C ALA A 206 9.47 -0.54 3.14
N CYS A 207 8.96 -1.06 4.25
CA CYS A 207 9.18 -2.45 4.67
C CYS A 207 8.74 -3.46 3.60
N ASP A 208 7.56 -3.28 3.00
CA ASP A 208 7.04 -4.17 1.96
C ASP A 208 7.92 -4.19 0.70
N PHE A 209 8.47 -3.04 0.30
CA PHE A 209 9.42 -2.97 -0.81
C PHE A 209 10.76 -3.63 -0.45
N GLN A 210 11.28 -3.39 0.75
CA GLN A 210 12.51 -4.00 1.25
C GLN A 210 12.38 -5.52 1.33
N LEU A 211 11.29 -6.03 1.90
CA LEU A 211 10.98 -7.46 1.98
C LEU A 211 10.81 -8.08 0.60
N TYR A 212 10.32 -7.35 -0.39
CA TYR A 212 10.20 -7.81 -1.77
C TYR A 212 11.54 -8.00 -2.47
N VAL A 213 12.46 -7.06 -2.26
CA VAL A 213 13.83 -7.21 -2.74
C VAL A 213 14.50 -8.36 -2.00
N ALA A 214 14.35 -8.44 -0.68
CA ALA A 214 14.88 -9.53 0.14
C ALA A 214 14.28 -10.90 -0.25
N ALA A 215 13.03 -10.95 -0.70
CA ALA A 215 12.38 -12.17 -1.14
C ALA A 215 13.12 -12.85 -2.31
N LEU A 216 13.89 -12.11 -3.11
CA LEU A 216 14.74 -12.68 -4.15
C LEU A 216 15.76 -13.69 -3.60
N LEU A 217 16.24 -13.48 -2.36
CA LEU A 217 17.17 -14.39 -1.69
C LEU A 217 16.57 -15.79 -1.47
N ILE A 218 15.24 -15.88 -1.33
CA ILE A 218 14.52 -17.15 -1.16
C ILE A 218 13.96 -17.61 -2.51
N LEU A 219 13.43 -16.69 -3.31
CA LEU A 219 12.73 -16.98 -4.56
C LEU A 219 13.67 -17.54 -5.63
N ILE A 220 14.90 -17.01 -5.76
CA ILE A 220 15.87 -17.51 -6.74
C ILE A 220 16.27 -18.97 -6.42
N PRO A 221 16.68 -19.32 -5.19
CA PRO A 221 16.87 -20.72 -4.80
C PRO A 221 15.63 -21.58 -4.98
N LEU A 222 14.44 -21.09 -4.65
CA LEU A 222 13.20 -21.84 -4.82
C LEU A 222 12.91 -22.16 -6.30
N LEU A 223 13.22 -21.24 -7.21
CA LEU A 223 13.05 -21.45 -8.65
C LEU A 223 14.12 -22.39 -9.24
N ARG A 224 15.37 -22.32 -8.78
CA ARG A 224 16.48 -23.10 -9.36
C ARG A 224 16.68 -24.47 -8.68
N TRP A 225 16.54 -24.51 -7.36
CA TRP A 225 16.76 -25.66 -6.49
C TRP A 225 15.66 -25.76 -5.42
N PRO A 226 14.48 -26.31 -5.76
CA PRO A 226 13.32 -26.29 -4.87
C PRO A 226 13.57 -26.83 -3.47
N LYS A 227 14.41 -27.87 -3.32
CA LYS A 227 14.78 -28.43 -2.01
C LYS A 227 15.54 -27.44 -1.13
N VAL A 228 16.45 -26.65 -1.71
CA VAL A 228 17.23 -25.62 -1.00
C VAL A 228 16.33 -24.44 -0.65
N GLY A 229 15.50 -23.97 -1.58
CA GLY A 229 14.54 -22.91 -1.28
C GLY A 229 13.57 -23.30 -0.17
N LEU A 230 13.07 -24.55 -0.18
CA LEU A 230 12.17 -25.05 0.86
C LEU A 230 12.86 -25.20 2.22
N SER A 231 14.12 -25.67 2.25
CA SER A 231 14.89 -25.75 3.49
C SER A 231 15.20 -24.37 4.06
N MET A 232 15.48 -23.36 3.22
CA MET A 232 15.64 -21.97 3.64
C MET A 232 14.35 -21.40 4.26
N CYS A 233 13.19 -21.68 3.66
CA CYS A 233 11.91 -21.29 4.26
C CYS A 233 11.70 -21.95 5.64
N GLY A 234 11.95 -23.26 5.74
CA GLY A 234 11.83 -23.99 7.00
C GLY A 234 12.77 -23.46 8.09
N ALA A 235 14.04 -23.20 7.73
CA ALA A 235 15.01 -22.62 8.63
C ALA A 235 14.60 -21.21 9.09
N GLY A 236 14.06 -20.38 8.19
CA GLY A 236 13.56 -19.05 8.53
C GLY A 236 12.38 -19.09 9.50
N ILE A 237 11.44 -20.01 9.31
CA ILE A 237 10.30 -20.22 10.23
C ILE A 237 10.80 -20.67 11.61
N LEU A 238 11.72 -21.64 11.65
CA LEU A 238 12.31 -22.11 12.91
C LEU A 238 13.07 -20.99 13.64
N ALA A 239 13.87 -20.19 12.92
CA ALA A 239 14.57 -19.05 13.49
C ALA A 239 13.59 -18.01 14.08
N SER A 240 12.48 -17.75 13.38
CA SER A 240 11.43 -16.83 13.88
C SER A 240 10.79 -17.35 15.17
N ILE A 241 10.55 -18.66 15.28
CA ILE A 241 9.97 -19.28 16.49
C ILE A 241 10.96 -19.23 17.64
N LEU A 242 12.25 -19.48 17.40
CA LEU A 242 13.28 -19.47 18.45
C LEU A 242 13.60 -18.06 18.97
N TYR A 243 13.39 -17.04 18.16
CA TYR A 243 13.65 -15.64 18.52
C TYR A 243 12.44 -14.96 19.19
N SER A 244 11.23 -15.50 19.01
CA SER A 244 9.99 -14.98 19.62
C SER A 244 9.82 -15.52 21.04
#